data_AF-A0AAQ4EXN8-F1
#
_entry.id   AF-A0AAQ4EXN8-F1
#
_cell.length_a   1.000
_cell.length_b   1.000
_cell.length_c   1.000
_cell.angle_alpha   90.00
_cell.angle_beta   90.00
_cell.angle_gamma   90.00
#
_symmetry.space_group_name_H-M   'P 1'
#
loop_
_entity.id
_entity.type
_entity.pdbx_description
1 polymer ?
#
loop_
_entity_poly.entity_id
_entity_poly.type
_entity_poly.pdbx_seq_one_letter_code
_entity_poly.pdbx_strand_id
1 'polypeptide(L)'
;MEELERNTNRVAFDAERHWRTYRAGRKAKKSGIQEDFLEWRQCTSDACLLGLYTSFLKSAPQAVLQIYVLLEHQEWTFWNVPSALTSLVFLATAVPSYDRDLQLYLSQGKSFSWIGFILQTLWRFTTITARIVAMVFLARCSVLASVLEVLFERPAFTDSLQDYAQENNAGPPRPESLGFSTYLRPGDEAVATCLLRKTSPGQTATLAWLKDGRPLPTSTDRLIVMKPSQNSLTLAIRDVLVDDIGNYTCVADGPDGRVETIVPLVLHARLDAASVPKPQSLGFPPSLGLGDLAIASCFVKAGARNSQKLTLSWTKDGRELVSDERIEVHTTSGSGGTMLSIRNLQPDDVGNYTCTVRSPEGSQDVTVPLLVFGLPPRIRPFAAQEDLSLGDSTVLTCALRRGSRGPHDIVWLMGDGSAVSEEGRGGRVSVHRQSDVMSILALTDIAYEDAGSNYTCVASNVHGSDRRTAVLQVS
;
A
#
# COMPACT_ATOMS: atom_id res chain seq x y z
N MET A 1 -13.75 18.61 -11.20
CA MET A 1 -14.26 19.23 -9.96
C MET A 1 -13.35 18.90 -8.77
N GLU A 2 -13.21 17.63 -8.35
CA GLU A 2 -12.29 17.24 -7.23
C GLU A 2 -10.80 17.60 -7.44
N GLU A 3 -10.32 17.58 -8.69
CA GLU A 3 -8.94 17.98 -9.01
C GLU A 3 -8.77 19.50 -9.03
N LEU A 4 -9.83 20.21 -9.36
CA LEU A 4 -9.90 21.66 -9.23
C LEU A 4 -9.91 22.03 -7.74
N GLU A 5 -10.77 21.41 -6.92
CA GLU A 5 -10.82 21.62 -5.46
C GLU A 5 -9.52 21.23 -4.75
N ARG A 6 -8.86 20.13 -5.13
CA ARG A 6 -7.53 19.79 -4.58
C ARG A 6 -6.48 20.83 -4.94
N ASN A 7 -6.51 21.35 -6.16
CA ASN A 7 -5.61 22.41 -6.57
C ASN A 7 -5.95 23.73 -5.88
N THR A 8 -7.23 24.07 -5.70
CA THR A 8 -7.68 25.25 -4.96
C THR A 8 -7.30 25.17 -3.49
N ASN A 9 -7.44 24.00 -2.85
CA ASN A 9 -7.07 23.78 -1.46
C ASN A 9 -5.55 23.79 -1.25
N ARG A 10 -4.75 23.28 -2.20
CA ARG A 10 -3.28 23.43 -2.16
C ARG A 10 -2.86 24.87 -2.31
N VAL A 11 -3.45 25.60 -3.26
CA VAL A 11 -3.16 27.03 -3.46
C VAL A 11 -3.59 27.85 -2.25
N ALA A 12 -4.71 27.51 -1.61
CA ALA A 12 -5.17 28.16 -0.38
C ALA A 12 -4.24 27.89 0.81
N PHE A 13 -3.76 26.65 0.95
CA PHE A 13 -2.82 26.27 2.00
C PHE A 13 -1.45 26.95 1.83
N ASP A 14 -0.93 26.99 0.60
CA ASP A 14 0.30 27.70 0.28
C ASP A 14 0.15 29.22 0.47
N ALA A 15 -1.00 29.80 0.09
CA ALA A 15 -1.28 31.22 0.31
C ALA A 15 -1.38 31.59 1.80
N GLU A 16 -2.01 30.74 2.62
CA GLU A 16 -2.10 30.96 4.06
C GLU A 16 -0.71 30.92 4.72
N ARG A 17 0.17 30.03 4.28
CA ARG A 17 1.54 29.91 4.79
C ARG A 17 2.38 31.14 4.45
N HIS A 18 2.34 31.62 3.21
CA HIS A 18 3.03 32.85 2.81
C HIS A 18 2.45 34.09 3.52
N TRP A 19 1.13 34.11 3.75
CA TRP A 19 0.48 35.17 4.52
C TRP A 19 0.93 35.21 5.99
N ARG A 20 1.12 34.04 6.63
CA ARG A 20 1.68 33.95 7.99
C ARG A 20 3.10 34.50 8.04
N THR A 21 3.97 34.14 7.09
CA THR A 21 5.34 34.66 7.00
C THR A 21 5.35 36.19 6.80
N TYR A 22 4.47 36.70 5.94
CA TYR A 22 4.33 38.14 5.72
C TYR A 22 3.85 38.90 6.98
N ARG A 23 2.87 38.33 7.70
CA ARG A 23 2.34 38.91 8.94
C ARG A 23 3.39 38.91 10.05
N ALA A 24 4.13 37.81 10.22
CA ALA A 24 5.23 37.71 11.18
C ALA A 24 6.33 38.74 10.87
N GLY A 25 6.70 38.93 9.59
CA GLY A 25 7.69 39.93 9.19
C GLY A 25 7.25 41.37 9.44
N ARG A 26 5.97 41.69 9.19
CA ARG A 26 5.40 42.99 9.55
C ARG A 26 5.34 43.23 11.05
N LYS A 27 5.04 42.19 11.85
CA LYS A 27 5.03 42.24 13.31
C LYS A 27 6.43 42.50 13.85
N ALA A 28 7.42 41.71 13.43
CA ALA A 28 8.83 41.87 13.81
C ALA A 28 9.39 43.27 13.47
N LYS A 29 9.07 43.79 12.27
CA LYS A 29 9.51 45.13 11.85
C LYS A 29 8.88 46.26 12.67
N LYS A 30 7.67 46.06 13.21
CA LYS A 30 6.95 47.06 14.01
C LYS A 30 7.32 47.00 15.49
N SER A 31 7.51 45.80 16.04
CA SER A 31 7.78 45.60 17.46
C SER A 31 9.26 45.83 17.81
N GLY A 32 10.18 45.52 16.90
CA GLY A 32 11.63 45.59 17.18
C GLY A 32 12.09 44.60 18.26
N ILE A 33 11.24 43.65 18.65
CA ILE A 33 11.51 42.65 19.70
C ILE A 33 12.21 41.44 19.06
N GLN A 34 13.27 40.95 19.71
CA GLN A 34 14.09 39.84 19.22
C GLN A 34 13.28 38.55 19.00
N GLU A 35 12.30 38.27 19.86
CA GLU A 35 11.43 37.08 19.77
C GLU A 35 10.56 37.10 18.50
N ASP A 36 9.99 38.25 18.13
CA ASP A 36 9.19 38.38 16.91
C ASP A 36 10.07 38.20 15.65
N PHE A 37 11.34 38.61 15.72
CA PHE A 37 12.29 38.36 14.63
C PHE A 37 12.65 36.88 14.50
N LEU A 38 12.76 36.16 15.63
CA LEU A 38 12.95 34.71 15.64
C LEU A 38 11.73 33.97 15.09
N GLU A 39 10.52 34.39 15.46
CA GLU A 39 9.25 33.85 14.93
C GLU A 39 9.17 34.03 13.40
N TRP A 40 9.45 35.24 12.91
CA TRP A 40 9.49 35.51 11.46
C TRP A 40 10.54 34.65 10.72
N ARG A 41 11.72 34.49 11.31
CA ARG A 41 12.81 33.67 10.74
C ARG A 41 12.41 32.19 10.66
N GLN A 42 11.72 31.66 11.67
CA GLN A 42 11.18 30.29 11.66
C GLN A 42 10.13 30.10 10.58
N CYS A 43 9.14 30.99 10.46
CA CYS A 43 8.12 30.92 9.40
C CYS A 43 8.71 31.01 7.98
N THR A 44 9.75 31.83 7.81
CA THR A 44 10.44 31.98 6.51
C THR A 44 11.21 30.71 6.15
N SER A 45 11.94 30.13 7.11
CA SER A 45 12.71 28.90 6.91
C SER A 45 11.82 27.69 6.57
N ASP A 46 10.69 27.52 7.27
CA ASP A 46 9.73 26.45 6.99
C ASP A 46 9.09 26.55 5.59
N ALA A 47 8.76 27.77 5.16
CA ALA A 47 8.25 28.02 3.80
C ALA A 47 9.31 27.71 2.72
N CYS A 48 10.56 28.12 2.94
CA CYS A 48 11.67 27.86 2.03
C CYS A 48 12.02 26.36 1.93
N LEU A 49 12.08 25.65 3.06
CA LEU A 49 12.45 24.23 3.12
C LEU A 49 11.39 23.34 2.43
N LEU A 50 10.10 23.63 2.62
CA LEU A 50 9.04 22.93 1.90
C LEU A 50 9.06 23.21 0.40
N GLY A 51 9.33 24.47 0.00
CA GLY A 51 9.49 24.85 -1.41
C GLY A 51 10.65 24.13 -2.08
N LEU A 52 11.78 23.99 -1.38
CA LEU A 52 12.95 23.26 -1.85
C LEU A 52 12.68 21.75 -1.98
N TYR A 53 12.04 21.15 -0.97
CA TYR A 53 11.68 19.73 -0.97
C TYR A 53 10.67 19.36 -2.07
N THR A 54 9.63 20.18 -2.24
CA THR A 54 8.63 19.98 -3.30
C THR A 54 9.23 20.16 -4.69
N SER A 55 10.16 21.09 -4.87
CA SER A 55 10.92 21.25 -6.11
C SER A 55 11.78 20.03 -6.39
N PHE A 56 12.48 19.50 -5.37
CA PHE A 56 13.28 18.28 -5.48
C PHE A 56 12.43 17.07 -5.89
N LEU A 57 11.29 16.84 -5.23
CA LEU A 57 10.40 15.71 -5.54
C LEU A 57 9.78 15.79 -6.94
N LYS A 58 9.58 17.00 -7.48
CA LYS A 58 9.10 17.18 -8.85
C LYS A 58 10.21 16.93 -9.87
N SER A 59 11.43 17.38 -9.58
CA SER A 59 12.55 17.29 -10.52
C SER A 59 13.21 15.92 -10.59
N ALA A 60 13.25 15.16 -9.49
CA ALA A 60 13.96 13.87 -9.43
C ALA A 60 13.39 12.78 -10.37
N PRO A 61 12.07 12.54 -10.45
CA PRO A 61 11.50 11.56 -11.39
C PRO A 61 11.71 11.95 -12.85
N GLN A 62 11.65 13.25 -13.15
CA GLN A 62 11.83 13.78 -14.48
C GLN A 62 13.28 13.62 -14.97
N ALA A 63 14.27 13.83 -14.09
CA ALA A 63 15.68 13.56 -14.40
C ALA A 63 15.95 12.07 -14.63
N VAL A 64 15.34 11.18 -13.85
CA VAL A 64 15.46 9.73 -14.03
C VAL A 64 14.88 9.29 -15.37
N LEU A 65 13.72 9.82 -15.76
CA LEU A 65 13.11 9.53 -17.06
C LEU A 65 13.96 10.04 -18.23
N GLN A 66 14.53 11.24 -18.13
CA GLN A 66 15.42 11.80 -19.16
C GLN A 66 16.69 10.96 -19.34
N ILE A 67 17.28 10.48 -18.26
CA ILE A 67 18.46 9.60 -18.31
C ILE A 67 18.08 8.22 -18.89
N TYR A 68 16.91 7.69 -18.54
CA TYR A 68 16.41 6.43 -19.08
C TYR A 68 16.22 6.50 -20.61
N VAL A 69 15.56 7.54 -21.13
CA VAL A 69 15.35 7.72 -22.56
C VAL A 69 16.67 7.87 -23.32
N LEU A 70 17.62 8.62 -22.76
CA LEU A 70 18.97 8.78 -23.33
C LEU A 70 19.73 7.43 -23.46
N LEU A 71 19.55 6.52 -22.50
CA LEU A 71 20.26 5.24 -22.46
C LEU A 71 19.58 4.13 -23.26
N GLU A 72 18.25 4.13 -23.36
CA GLU A 72 17.47 3.08 -24.01
C GLU A 72 17.27 3.32 -25.51
N HIS A 73 17.01 4.56 -25.92
CA HIS A 73 16.69 4.88 -27.32
C HIS A 73 17.89 5.40 -28.14
N GLN A 74 19.08 5.56 -27.52
CA GLN A 74 20.26 6.18 -28.14
C GLN A 74 19.98 7.52 -28.84
N GLU A 75 19.00 8.29 -28.37
CA GLU A 75 18.66 9.59 -28.93
C GLU A 75 19.56 10.69 -28.34
N TRP A 76 20.82 10.67 -28.76
CA TRP A 76 21.85 11.68 -28.45
C TRP A 76 21.59 12.99 -29.20
N THR A 77 20.43 13.60 -29.00
CA THR A 77 20.18 14.93 -29.57
C THR A 77 21.00 15.98 -28.83
N PHE A 78 21.41 17.03 -29.53
CA PHE A 78 22.27 18.10 -28.99
C PHE A 78 21.73 18.74 -27.70
N TRP A 79 20.42 18.71 -27.46
CA TRP A 79 19.77 19.32 -26.30
C TRP A 79 19.53 18.37 -25.12
N ASN A 80 19.47 17.06 -25.36
CA ASN A 80 19.15 16.09 -24.31
C ASN A 80 20.31 15.93 -23.30
N VAL A 81 21.55 15.93 -23.79
CA VAL A 81 22.74 15.77 -22.94
C VAL A 81 22.97 17.00 -22.03
N PRO A 82 22.96 18.25 -22.53
CA PRO A 82 23.03 19.44 -21.68
C PRO A 82 21.85 19.55 -20.70
N SER A 83 20.63 19.19 -21.11
CA SER A 83 19.44 19.22 -20.24
C SER A 83 19.54 18.20 -19.08
N ALA A 84 20.07 17.01 -19.34
CA ALA A 84 20.29 16.01 -18.30
C ALA A 84 21.38 16.46 -17.32
N LEU A 85 22.48 17.03 -17.84
CA LEU A 85 23.56 17.59 -17.01
C LEU A 85 23.09 18.76 -16.14
N THR A 86 22.32 19.70 -16.68
CA THR A 86 21.77 20.82 -15.90
C THR A 86 20.81 20.35 -14.82
N SER A 87 20.00 19.31 -15.09
CA SER A 87 19.09 18.70 -14.10
C SER A 87 19.85 18.01 -12.96
N LEU A 88 20.95 17.32 -13.27
CA LEU A 88 21.83 16.70 -12.26
C LEU A 88 22.55 17.75 -11.42
N VAL A 89 23.03 18.83 -12.03
CA VAL A 89 23.64 19.97 -11.31
C VAL A 89 22.63 20.63 -10.38
N PHE A 90 21.38 20.80 -10.81
CA PHE A 90 20.32 21.41 -9.99
C PHE A 90 19.92 20.52 -8.80
N LEU A 91 19.87 19.19 -8.99
CA LEU A 91 19.67 18.24 -7.89
C LEU A 91 20.85 18.24 -6.92
N ALA A 92 22.08 18.36 -7.43
CA ALA A 92 23.30 18.41 -6.62
C ALA A 92 23.42 19.70 -5.80
N THR A 93 22.87 20.83 -6.26
CA THR A 93 22.85 22.09 -5.50
C THR A 93 21.67 22.18 -4.51
N ALA A 94 20.56 21.48 -4.76
CA ALA A 94 19.40 21.45 -3.86
C ALA A 94 19.66 20.69 -2.56
N VAL A 95 20.44 19.60 -2.59
CA VAL A 95 20.73 18.78 -1.40
C VAL A 95 21.54 19.52 -0.32
N PRO A 96 22.63 20.25 -0.67
CA PRO A 96 23.38 21.07 0.29
C PRO A 96 22.57 22.24 0.86
N SER A 97 21.71 22.86 0.04
CA SER A 97 20.80 23.93 0.50
C SER A 97 19.77 23.39 1.50
N TYR A 98 19.23 22.20 1.27
CA TYR A 98 18.31 21.54 2.19
C TYR A 98 18.97 21.22 3.53
N ASP A 99 20.19 20.66 3.50
CA ASP A 99 20.92 20.30 4.71
C ASP A 99 21.32 21.53 5.53
N ARG A 100 21.75 22.61 4.85
CA ARG A 100 22.05 23.89 5.51
C ARG A 100 20.82 24.51 6.18
N ASP A 101 19.67 24.50 5.51
CA ASP A 101 18.43 25.04 6.07
C ASP A 101 17.86 24.17 7.20
N LEU A 102 17.99 22.85 7.09
CA LEU A 102 17.60 21.90 8.15
C LEU A 102 18.50 22.04 9.39
N GLN A 103 19.80 22.26 9.21
CA GLN A 103 20.71 22.54 10.32
C GLN A 103 20.42 23.88 11.00
N LEU A 104 20.08 24.92 10.23
CA LEU A 104 19.64 26.22 10.78
C LEU A 104 18.32 26.09 11.56
N TYR A 105 17.45 25.15 11.18
CA TYR A 105 16.23 24.81 11.90
C TYR A 105 16.51 24.02 13.19
N LEU A 106 17.49 23.10 13.17
CA LEU A 106 17.79 22.19 14.28
C LEU A 106 18.82 22.72 15.30
N SER A 107 19.61 23.75 14.99
CA SER A 107 20.74 24.10 15.85
C SER A 107 20.38 24.95 17.08
N GLN A 108 20.05 24.26 18.18
CA GLN A 108 20.77 24.46 19.45
C GLN A 108 22.05 23.58 19.46
N GLY A 109 23.13 24.07 18.83
CA GLY A 109 24.48 23.80 19.35
C GLY A 109 25.34 22.67 18.76
N LYS A 110 25.69 22.73 17.47
CA LYS A 110 27.05 22.40 16.95
C LYS A 110 27.20 22.82 15.49
N SER A 111 28.14 23.71 15.19
CA SER A 111 28.49 24.07 13.80
C SER A 111 29.27 22.92 13.15
N PHE A 112 28.85 22.51 11.96
CA PHE A 112 29.58 21.53 11.18
C PHE A 112 30.84 22.19 10.59
N SER A 113 32.00 21.54 10.72
CA SER A 113 33.22 22.00 10.04
C SER A 113 32.98 22.00 8.53
N TRP A 114 33.50 23.00 7.82
CA TRP A 114 33.41 23.11 6.36
C TRP A 114 33.90 21.82 5.65
N ILE A 115 34.88 21.14 6.25
CA ILE A 115 35.40 19.85 5.80
C ILE A 115 34.37 18.72 5.99
N GLY A 116 33.69 18.70 7.14
CA GLY A 116 32.60 17.76 7.39
C GLY A 116 31.48 17.92 6.37
N PHE A 117 31.10 19.17 6.08
CA PHE A 117 30.04 19.48 5.11
C PHE A 117 30.38 18.95 3.72
N ILE A 118 31.63 19.14 3.28
CA ILE A 118 32.11 18.59 2.01
C ILE A 118 32.08 17.06 2.01
N LEU A 119 32.60 16.41 3.06
CA LEU A 119 32.65 14.95 3.15
C LEU A 119 31.25 14.32 3.19
N GLN A 120 30.33 14.93 3.94
CA GLN A 120 28.94 14.48 4.01
C GLN A 120 28.22 14.66 2.67
N THR A 121 28.48 15.76 1.98
CA THR A 121 27.91 16.04 0.64
C THR A 121 28.44 15.05 -0.39
N LEU A 122 29.76 14.79 -0.40
CA LEU A 122 30.38 13.79 -1.26
C LEU A 122 29.85 12.38 -0.97
N TRP A 123 29.71 12.00 0.31
CA TRP A 123 29.16 10.70 0.70
C TRP A 123 27.70 10.52 0.28
N ARG A 124 26.87 11.57 0.38
CA ARG A 124 25.48 11.52 -0.08
C ARG A 124 25.37 11.53 -1.60
N PHE A 125 26.24 12.26 -2.29
CA PHE A 125 26.32 12.20 -3.75
C PHE A 125 26.70 10.80 -4.22
N THR A 126 27.77 10.21 -3.67
CA THR A 126 28.20 8.86 -4.06
C THR A 126 27.15 7.79 -3.75
N THR A 127 26.44 7.89 -2.63
CA THR A 127 25.36 6.93 -2.29
C THR A 127 24.11 7.09 -3.18
N ILE A 128 23.73 8.31 -3.54
CA ILE A 128 22.61 8.55 -4.48
C ILE A 128 22.99 8.07 -5.89
N THR A 129 24.16 8.45 -6.38
CA THR A 129 24.64 8.04 -7.70
C THR A 129 24.82 6.52 -7.78
N ALA A 130 25.34 5.88 -6.72
CA ALA A 130 25.44 4.43 -6.63
C ALA A 130 24.06 3.74 -6.62
N ARG A 131 23.05 4.31 -5.97
CA ARG A 131 21.68 3.78 -5.98
C ARG A 131 21.00 3.93 -7.34
N ILE A 132 21.22 5.05 -8.02
CA ILE A 132 20.71 5.26 -9.39
C ILE A 132 21.39 4.27 -10.34
N VAL A 133 22.71 4.12 -10.26
CA VAL A 133 23.47 3.14 -11.05
C VAL A 133 23.01 1.72 -10.73
N ALA A 134 22.78 1.37 -9.46
CA ALA A 134 22.27 0.06 -9.05
C ALA A 134 20.85 -0.19 -9.55
N MET A 135 19.94 0.79 -9.53
CA MET A 135 18.59 0.65 -10.10
C MET A 135 18.63 0.46 -11.62
N VAL A 136 19.53 1.17 -12.32
CA VAL A 136 19.75 1.00 -13.77
C VAL A 136 20.37 -0.37 -14.08
N PHE A 137 21.32 -0.84 -13.27
CA PHE A 137 21.90 -2.18 -13.39
C PHE A 137 20.90 -3.29 -13.07
N LEU A 138 20.03 -3.10 -12.07
CA LEU A 138 18.96 -4.03 -11.73
C LEU A 138 17.88 -4.06 -12.81
N ALA A 139 17.53 -2.91 -13.42
CA ALA A 139 16.67 -2.87 -14.59
C ALA A 139 17.28 -3.66 -15.75
N ARG A 140 18.58 -3.48 -16.04
CA ARG A 140 19.34 -4.29 -17.02
C ARG A 140 19.43 -5.78 -16.65
N CYS A 141 19.62 -6.12 -15.37
CA CYS A 141 19.68 -7.51 -14.89
C CYS A 141 18.31 -8.20 -14.90
N SER A 142 17.22 -7.48 -14.69
CA SER A 142 15.86 -8.03 -14.83
C SER A 142 15.57 -8.39 -16.28
N VAL A 143 16.01 -7.57 -17.24
CA VAL A 143 15.90 -7.84 -18.68
C VAL A 143 16.86 -8.97 -19.11
N LEU A 144 18.09 -9.00 -18.59
CA LEU A 144 19.02 -10.11 -18.82
C LEU A 144 18.56 -11.41 -18.16
N ALA A 145 17.90 -11.37 -17.01
CA ALA A 145 17.29 -12.53 -16.35
C ALA A 145 16.10 -13.05 -17.13
N SER A 146 15.26 -12.16 -17.69
CA SER A 146 14.21 -12.55 -18.65
C SER A 146 14.77 -13.18 -19.92
N VAL A 147 15.90 -12.69 -20.42
CA VAL A 147 16.56 -13.24 -21.63
C VAL A 147 17.33 -14.54 -21.32
N LEU A 148 17.89 -14.69 -20.12
CA LEU A 148 18.57 -15.90 -19.65
C LEU A 148 17.59 -17.01 -19.24
N GLU A 149 16.44 -16.70 -18.66
CA GLU A 149 15.35 -17.68 -18.43
C GLU A 149 14.82 -18.25 -19.75
N VAL A 150 14.76 -17.43 -20.81
CA VAL A 150 14.37 -17.88 -22.17
C VAL A 150 15.47 -18.70 -22.85
N LEU A 151 16.74 -18.54 -22.45
CA LEU A 151 17.87 -19.27 -23.06
C LEU A 151 18.30 -20.53 -22.29
N PHE A 152 17.83 -20.75 -21.05
CA PHE A 152 18.31 -21.85 -20.18
C PHE A 152 17.28 -22.90 -19.72
N GLU A 153 16.05 -22.93 -20.24
CA GLU A 153 15.23 -24.14 -20.12
C GLU A 153 15.65 -25.19 -21.16
N ARG A 154 16.55 -26.10 -20.76
CA ARG A 154 16.64 -27.44 -21.36
C ARG A 154 15.80 -28.42 -20.52
N PRO A 155 14.92 -29.23 -21.12
CA PRO A 155 14.58 -30.52 -20.53
C PRO A 155 15.72 -31.52 -20.78
N ALA A 156 16.05 -32.29 -19.76
CA ALA A 156 17.03 -33.37 -19.79
C ALA A 156 16.37 -34.73 -20.06
N PHE A 157 17.22 -35.71 -20.45
CA PHE A 157 17.04 -37.18 -20.37
C PHE A 157 16.30 -37.84 -21.56
N THR A 158 16.77 -38.89 -22.27
CA THR A 158 18.00 -39.72 -22.26
C THR A 158 18.08 -40.51 -23.58
N ASP A 159 19.28 -40.96 -23.93
CA ASP A 159 19.59 -42.01 -24.90
C ASP A 159 18.65 -43.23 -24.83
N SER A 160 18.22 -43.71 -26.01
CA SER A 160 18.47 -45.09 -26.42
C SER A 160 18.05 -45.34 -27.88
N LEU A 161 18.99 -45.89 -28.63
CA LEU A 161 18.81 -46.82 -29.75
C LEU A 161 18.28 -46.25 -31.09
N GLN A 162 19.23 -46.09 -32.02
CA GLN A 162 19.34 -47.01 -33.14
C GLN A 162 18.01 -47.42 -33.80
N ASP A 163 17.53 -46.62 -34.75
CA ASP A 163 16.80 -47.15 -35.89
C ASP A 163 17.07 -46.29 -37.13
N TYR A 164 17.74 -46.92 -38.10
CA TYR A 164 17.60 -46.76 -39.55
C TYR A 164 17.51 -45.33 -40.14
N ALA A 165 18.47 -44.86 -40.93
CA ALA A 165 18.69 -45.33 -42.30
C ALA A 165 17.39 -45.57 -43.10
N GLN A 166 16.61 -44.52 -43.40
CA GLN A 166 15.74 -44.39 -44.60
C GLN A 166 15.42 -42.88 -44.76
N GLU A 167 16.13 -42.12 -45.58
CA GLU A 167 15.91 -41.98 -47.03
C GLU A 167 14.52 -42.49 -47.48
N ASN A 168 13.65 -41.53 -47.84
CA ASN A 168 12.31 -41.70 -48.41
C ASN A 168 11.17 -42.18 -47.48
N ASN A 169 10.58 -41.26 -46.72
CA ASN A 169 9.14 -41.33 -46.41
C ASN A 169 8.56 -39.93 -46.21
N ALA A 170 7.73 -39.49 -47.17
CA ALA A 170 6.87 -38.33 -47.03
C ALA A 170 5.82 -38.61 -45.95
N GLY A 171 6.04 -38.12 -44.72
CA GLY A 171 5.04 -38.17 -43.66
C GLY A 171 3.83 -37.24 -43.96
N PRO A 172 2.65 -37.54 -43.41
CA PRO A 172 1.46 -36.70 -43.58
C PRO A 172 1.70 -35.27 -43.04
N PRO A 173 0.99 -34.26 -43.58
CA PRO A 173 1.31 -32.85 -43.38
C PRO A 173 0.93 -32.41 -41.96
N ARG A 174 1.89 -32.35 -41.04
CA ARG A 174 1.61 -31.98 -39.64
C ARG A 174 1.30 -30.47 -39.51
N PRO A 175 0.16 -30.08 -38.92
CA PRO A 175 -0.12 -28.70 -38.59
C PRO A 175 0.76 -28.24 -37.42
N GLU A 176 1.32 -27.04 -37.53
CA GLU A 176 2.07 -26.36 -36.47
C GLU A 176 1.23 -25.19 -35.98
N SER A 177 0.94 -25.14 -34.67
CA SER A 177 0.12 -24.09 -34.07
C SER A 177 0.98 -23.12 -33.27
N LEU A 178 0.93 -21.84 -33.64
CA LEU A 178 1.31 -20.73 -32.78
C LEU A 178 0.18 -20.53 -31.77
N GLY A 179 0.48 -20.88 -30.52
CA GLY A 179 -0.49 -20.87 -29.44
C GLY A 179 -0.96 -19.46 -29.04
N PHE A 180 -1.93 -19.41 -28.14
CA PHE A 180 -2.37 -18.15 -27.55
C PHE A 180 -1.27 -17.51 -26.69
N SER A 181 -1.37 -16.21 -26.44
CA SER A 181 -0.51 -15.52 -25.46
C SER A 181 -0.57 -16.24 -24.11
N THR A 182 0.58 -16.41 -23.46
CA THR A 182 0.71 -17.07 -22.16
C THR A 182 0.08 -16.26 -21.02
N TYR A 183 -0.18 -14.96 -21.23
CA TYR A 183 -0.74 -14.05 -20.24
C TYR A 183 -2.01 -13.38 -20.76
N LEU A 184 -3.12 -14.11 -20.80
CA LEU A 184 -4.45 -13.58 -21.15
C LEU A 184 -5.30 -13.30 -19.91
N ARG A 185 -5.99 -12.16 -19.90
CA ARG A 185 -6.98 -11.77 -18.88
C ARG A 185 -8.38 -11.71 -19.48
N PRO A 186 -9.44 -11.74 -18.64
CA PRO A 186 -10.78 -11.47 -19.12
C PRO A 186 -10.86 -10.11 -19.82
N GLY A 187 -11.42 -10.08 -21.02
CA GLY A 187 -11.53 -8.88 -21.85
C GLY A 187 -10.37 -8.63 -22.82
N ASP A 188 -9.25 -9.35 -22.69
CA ASP A 188 -8.16 -9.28 -23.67
C ASP A 188 -8.59 -9.95 -25.00
N GLU A 189 -7.85 -9.71 -26.08
CA GLU A 189 -8.01 -10.42 -27.36
C GLU A 189 -7.02 -11.59 -27.43
N ALA A 190 -7.54 -12.81 -27.60
CA ALA A 190 -6.73 -14.01 -27.76
C ALA A 190 -6.62 -14.39 -29.24
N VAL A 191 -5.39 -14.59 -29.74
CA VAL A 191 -5.13 -14.98 -31.13
C VAL A 191 -4.28 -16.23 -31.16
N ALA A 192 -4.70 -17.24 -31.91
CA ALA A 192 -3.92 -18.44 -32.22
C ALA A 192 -3.88 -18.64 -33.73
N THR A 193 -2.74 -19.07 -34.27
CA THR A 193 -2.59 -19.29 -35.72
C THR A 193 -2.11 -20.71 -35.97
N CYS A 194 -2.83 -21.40 -36.86
CA CYS A 194 -2.46 -22.72 -37.33
C CYS A 194 -1.83 -22.62 -38.72
N LEU A 195 -0.67 -23.25 -38.89
CA LEU A 195 0.11 -23.26 -40.11
C LEU A 195 0.30 -24.69 -40.60
N LEU A 196 0.02 -24.93 -41.88
CA LEU A 196 0.25 -26.22 -42.52
C LEU A 196 1.61 -26.21 -43.23
N ARG A 197 2.56 -27.01 -42.74
CA ARG A 197 3.87 -27.19 -43.37
C ARG A 197 3.75 -28.16 -44.54
N LYS A 198 3.95 -27.68 -45.77
CA LYS A 198 3.92 -28.52 -46.98
C LYS A 198 5.22 -29.30 -47.12
N THR A 199 5.12 -30.62 -47.22
CA THR A 199 6.24 -31.53 -47.45
C THR A 199 6.38 -31.97 -48.91
N SER A 200 5.33 -31.83 -49.73
CA SER A 200 5.37 -32.18 -51.16
C SER A 200 4.53 -31.24 -52.06
N PRO A 201 4.91 -31.06 -53.34
CA PRO A 201 4.11 -30.32 -54.31
C PRO A 201 2.85 -31.12 -54.69
N GLY A 202 1.67 -30.57 -54.37
CA GLY A 202 0.37 -31.17 -54.71
C GLY A 202 -0.52 -31.54 -53.51
N GLN A 203 0.02 -31.48 -52.28
CA GLN A 203 -0.75 -31.80 -51.08
C GLN A 203 -1.73 -30.66 -50.72
N THR A 204 -3.02 -30.99 -50.65
CA THR A 204 -4.09 -30.10 -50.21
C THR A 204 -4.72 -30.67 -48.94
N ALA A 205 -4.83 -29.86 -47.90
CA ALA A 205 -5.52 -30.21 -46.67
C ALA A 205 -6.39 -29.04 -46.21
N THR A 206 -7.52 -29.37 -45.59
CA THR A 206 -8.46 -28.40 -45.06
C THR A 206 -8.16 -28.17 -43.58
N LEU A 207 -7.92 -26.91 -43.21
CA LEU A 207 -7.71 -26.51 -41.82
C LEU A 207 -9.04 -26.17 -41.14
N ALA A 208 -9.21 -26.60 -39.90
CA ALA A 208 -10.34 -26.25 -39.04
C ALA A 208 -9.92 -26.12 -37.57
N TRP A 209 -10.61 -25.29 -36.81
CA TRP A 209 -10.45 -25.16 -35.35
C TRP A 209 -11.61 -25.85 -34.61
N LEU A 210 -11.28 -26.59 -33.56
CA LEU A 210 -12.21 -27.18 -32.61
C LEU A 210 -11.97 -26.58 -31.22
N LYS A 211 -13.00 -26.48 -30.39
CA LYS A 211 -12.88 -26.23 -28.95
C LYS A 211 -13.37 -27.46 -28.20
N ASP A 212 -12.52 -28.01 -27.33
CA ASP A 212 -12.81 -29.19 -26.52
C ASP A 212 -13.38 -30.36 -27.34
N GLY A 213 -12.80 -30.57 -28.54
CA GLY A 213 -13.19 -31.61 -29.49
C GLY A 213 -14.46 -31.32 -30.31
N ARG A 214 -15.12 -30.17 -30.13
CA ARG A 214 -16.33 -29.78 -30.87
C ARG A 214 -16.03 -28.69 -31.91
N PRO A 215 -16.71 -28.69 -33.07
CA PRO A 215 -16.54 -27.64 -34.06
C PRO A 215 -16.98 -26.28 -33.48
N LEU A 216 -16.17 -25.26 -33.74
CA LEU A 216 -16.51 -23.89 -33.36
C LEU A 216 -17.78 -23.44 -34.10
N PRO A 217 -18.66 -22.67 -33.44
CA PRO A 217 -19.79 -22.05 -34.11
C PRO A 217 -19.30 -21.10 -35.21
N THR A 218 -20.15 -20.86 -36.23
CA THR A 218 -19.87 -19.90 -37.32
C THR A 218 -19.39 -18.57 -36.75
N SER A 219 -18.46 -17.91 -37.45
CA SER A 219 -17.85 -16.65 -37.03
C SER A 219 -18.89 -15.67 -36.49
N THR A 220 -18.71 -15.24 -35.24
CA THR A 220 -19.54 -14.23 -34.56
C THR A 220 -18.75 -12.94 -34.44
N ASP A 221 -19.38 -11.87 -33.96
CA ASP A 221 -18.69 -10.60 -33.66
C ASP A 221 -17.52 -10.76 -32.67
N ARG A 222 -17.56 -11.82 -31.86
CA ARG A 222 -16.59 -12.13 -30.81
C ARG A 222 -15.58 -13.20 -31.21
N LEU A 223 -16.02 -14.23 -31.92
CA LEU A 223 -15.18 -15.34 -32.39
C LEU A 223 -14.97 -15.24 -33.89
N ILE A 224 -13.75 -14.92 -34.30
CA ILE A 224 -13.40 -14.63 -35.68
C ILE A 224 -12.41 -15.68 -36.18
N VAL A 225 -12.77 -16.36 -37.26
CA VAL A 225 -11.88 -17.31 -37.95
C VAL A 225 -11.46 -16.69 -39.28
N MET A 226 -10.16 -16.43 -39.42
CA MET A 226 -9.57 -15.82 -40.61
C MET A 226 -8.74 -16.84 -41.36
N LYS A 227 -8.93 -16.95 -42.68
CA LYS A 227 -8.13 -17.81 -43.56
C LYS A 227 -7.25 -16.97 -44.49
N PRO A 228 -6.08 -16.48 -44.02
CA PRO A 228 -5.22 -15.59 -44.82
C PRO A 228 -4.56 -16.29 -46.00
N SER A 229 -4.40 -17.62 -45.96
CA SER A 229 -3.92 -18.41 -47.10
C SER A 229 -4.49 -19.84 -47.05
N GLN A 230 -4.26 -20.64 -48.10
CA GLN A 230 -4.65 -22.06 -48.09
C GLN A 230 -3.92 -22.89 -47.03
N ASN A 231 -2.81 -22.39 -46.50
CA ASN A 231 -1.97 -23.09 -45.53
C ASN A 231 -2.03 -22.45 -44.13
N SER A 232 -2.90 -21.48 -43.89
CA SER A 232 -2.93 -20.73 -42.64
C SER A 232 -4.36 -20.44 -42.22
N LEU A 233 -4.66 -20.69 -40.95
CA LEU A 233 -5.95 -20.45 -40.33
C LEU A 233 -5.76 -19.83 -38.94
N THR A 234 -6.24 -18.60 -38.77
CA THR A 234 -6.12 -17.85 -37.52
C THR A 234 -7.48 -17.80 -36.82
N LEU A 235 -7.47 -18.07 -35.51
CA LEU A 235 -8.60 -17.89 -34.61
C LEU A 235 -8.32 -16.68 -33.72
N ALA A 236 -9.22 -15.70 -33.75
CA ALA A 236 -9.21 -14.56 -32.84
C ALA A 236 -10.49 -14.57 -31.99
N ILE A 237 -10.33 -14.44 -30.68
CA ILE A 237 -11.42 -14.33 -29.70
C ILE A 237 -11.28 -12.96 -29.05
N ARG A 238 -12.23 -12.08 -29.33
CA ARG A 238 -12.31 -10.76 -28.70
C ARG A 238 -13.02 -10.89 -27.36
N ASP A 239 -12.69 -10.00 -26.42
CA ASP A 239 -13.35 -9.91 -25.11
C ASP A 239 -13.44 -11.31 -24.45
N VAL A 240 -12.28 -11.91 -24.20
CA VAL A 240 -12.19 -13.30 -23.70
C VAL A 240 -12.90 -13.42 -22.35
N LEU A 241 -13.75 -14.43 -22.21
CA LEU A 241 -14.54 -14.73 -21.01
C LEU A 241 -14.04 -16.02 -20.35
N VAL A 242 -14.46 -16.24 -19.09
CA VAL A 242 -14.14 -17.48 -18.35
C VAL A 242 -14.63 -18.72 -19.11
N ASP A 243 -15.78 -18.61 -19.79
CA ASP A 243 -16.36 -19.70 -20.57
C ASP A 243 -15.54 -20.05 -21.83
N ASP A 244 -14.59 -19.21 -22.25
CA ASP A 244 -13.71 -19.49 -23.39
C ASP A 244 -12.51 -20.35 -23.02
N ILE A 245 -12.24 -20.55 -21.74
CA ILE A 245 -11.19 -21.46 -21.28
C ILE A 245 -11.46 -22.85 -21.84
N GLY A 246 -10.41 -23.48 -22.37
CA GLY A 246 -10.52 -24.80 -23.00
C GLY A 246 -9.36 -25.13 -23.92
N ASN A 247 -9.40 -26.32 -24.48
CA ASN A 247 -8.40 -26.81 -25.42
C ASN A 247 -8.85 -26.54 -26.86
N TYR A 248 -8.12 -25.67 -27.55
CA TYR A 248 -8.36 -25.36 -28.94
C TYR A 248 -7.49 -26.25 -29.82
N THR A 249 -8.12 -27.07 -30.64
CA THR A 249 -7.44 -28.04 -31.50
C THR A 249 -7.48 -27.55 -32.95
N CYS A 250 -6.32 -27.35 -33.57
CA CYS A 250 -6.26 -27.19 -35.01
C CYS A 250 -6.17 -28.55 -35.67
N VAL A 251 -7.07 -28.80 -36.61
CA VAL A 251 -7.16 -30.02 -37.39
C VAL A 251 -6.76 -29.71 -38.83
N ALA A 252 -5.86 -30.50 -39.39
CA ALA A 252 -5.60 -30.55 -40.82
C ALA A 252 -6.11 -31.88 -41.38
N ASP A 253 -7.07 -31.80 -42.28
CA ASP A 253 -7.71 -32.95 -42.91
C ASP A 253 -7.30 -33.02 -44.39
N GLY A 254 -6.51 -34.04 -44.74
CA GLY A 254 -5.97 -34.22 -46.08
C GLY A 254 -6.18 -35.65 -46.60
N PRO A 255 -5.82 -35.92 -47.87
CA PRO A 255 -5.99 -37.24 -48.49
C PRO A 255 -5.21 -38.35 -47.78
N ASP A 256 -4.12 -38.00 -47.09
CA ASP A 256 -3.27 -38.93 -46.33
C ASP A 256 -3.73 -39.15 -44.88
N GLY A 257 -4.88 -38.59 -44.51
CA GLY A 257 -5.48 -38.71 -43.19
C GLY A 257 -5.54 -37.40 -42.41
N ARG A 258 -6.13 -37.49 -41.22
CA ARG A 258 -6.38 -36.38 -40.30
C ARG A 258 -5.29 -36.28 -39.24
N VAL A 259 -4.74 -35.09 -39.07
CA VAL A 259 -3.70 -34.78 -38.07
C VAL A 259 -4.05 -33.51 -37.30
N GLU A 260 -3.63 -33.44 -36.04
CA GLU A 260 -4.12 -32.44 -35.09
C GLU A 260 -3.01 -31.88 -34.20
N THR A 261 -3.17 -30.63 -33.76
CA THR A 261 -2.34 -29.98 -32.73
C THR A 261 -3.23 -29.24 -31.75
N ILE A 262 -2.91 -29.30 -30.46
CA ILE A 262 -3.72 -28.75 -29.37
C ILE A 262 -3.02 -27.54 -28.76
N VAL A 263 -3.78 -26.47 -28.56
CA VAL A 263 -3.37 -25.24 -27.89
C VAL A 263 -4.32 -24.97 -26.72
N PRO A 264 -3.85 -25.00 -25.46
CA PRO A 264 -4.68 -24.62 -24.32
C PRO A 264 -4.88 -23.10 -24.27
N LEU A 265 -6.10 -22.64 -24.02
CA LEU A 265 -6.39 -21.26 -23.62
C LEU A 265 -6.62 -21.23 -22.11
N VAL A 266 -5.74 -20.51 -21.41
CA VAL A 266 -5.79 -20.33 -19.95
C VAL A 266 -5.85 -18.85 -19.60
N LEU A 267 -6.65 -18.51 -18.58
CA LEU A 267 -6.74 -17.14 -18.06
C LEU A 267 -5.97 -17.01 -16.74
N HIS A 268 -5.20 -15.94 -16.62
CA HIS A 268 -4.54 -15.58 -15.37
C HIS A 268 -5.42 -14.58 -14.61
N ALA A 269 -6.11 -15.05 -13.58
CA ALA A 269 -6.76 -14.16 -12.62
C ALA A 269 -5.70 -13.67 -11.63
N ARG A 270 -5.31 -12.40 -11.73
CA ARG A 270 -4.55 -11.77 -10.64
C ARG A 270 -5.55 -11.56 -9.49
N LEU A 271 -5.38 -12.27 -8.37
CA LEU A 271 -5.99 -11.95 -7.08
C LEU A 271 -5.35 -10.66 -6.55
N ASP A 272 -5.57 -9.58 -7.29
CA ASP A 272 -5.13 -8.26 -6.89
C ASP A 272 -6.19 -7.64 -6.02
N ALA A 273 -5.97 -7.67 -4.71
CA ALA A 273 -6.66 -6.77 -3.79
C ALA A 273 -6.57 -5.29 -4.27
N ALA A 274 -5.59 -4.93 -5.12
CA ALA A 274 -5.44 -3.62 -5.74
C ALA A 274 -6.51 -3.29 -6.81
N SER A 275 -7.22 -4.27 -7.35
CA SER A 275 -8.34 -4.07 -8.29
C SER A 275 -9.66 -3.74 -7.59
N VAL A 276 -9.78 -4.09 -6.31
CA VAL A 276 -10.95 -3.78 -5.49
C VAL A 276 -10.86 -2.32 -5.05
N PRO A 277 -11.91 -1.51 -5.27
CA PRO A 277 -11.89 -0.12 -4.86
C PRO A 277 -11.78 -0.02 -3.33
N LYS A 278 -10.81 0.75 -2.86
CA LYS A 278 -10.63 1.00 -1.43
C LYS A 278 -11.87 1.76 -0.88
N PRO A 279 -12.56 1.22 0.14
CA PRO A 279 -13.71 1.93 0.72
C PRO A 279 -13.29 3.22 1.42
N GLN A 280 -14.17 4.21 1.32
CA GLN A 280 -14.15 5.42 2.13
C GLN A 280 -15.23 5.31 3.20
N SER A 281 -15.03 5.96 4.34
CA SER A 281 -16.01 5.95 5.43
C SER A 281 -16.23 7.33 6.02
N LEU A 282 -17.48 7.64 6.34
CA LEU A 282 -17.82 8.63 7.35
C LEU A 282 -18.03 7.87 8.65
N GLY A 283 -17.05 7.96 9.56
CA GLY A 283 -17.10 7.28 10.86
C GLY A 283 -18.19 7.84 11.77
N PHE A 284 -18.26 7.29 12.98
CA PHE A 284 -19.26 7.73 13.96
C PHE A 284 -19.04 9.18 14.41
N PRO A 285 -20.12 9.90 14.78
CA PRO A 285 -20.03 11.22 15.38
C PRO A 285 -19.06 11.25 16.58
N PRO A 286 -18.30 12.35 16.76
CA PRO A 286 -17.28 12.40 17.80
C PRO A 286 -17.86 12.45 19.22
N SER A 287 -19.09 12.92 19.40
CA SER A 287 -19.75 13.15 20.70
C SER A 287 -21.01 12.30 20.85
N LEU A 288 -20.82 11.01 21.08
CA LEU A 288 -21.90 10.05 21.34
C LEU A 288 -21.92 9.66 22.82
N GLY A 289 -23.05 9.77 23.49
CA GLY A 289 -23.29 9.24 24.83
C GLY A 289 -24.14 7.97 24.82
N LEU A 290 -24.36 7.39 26.00
CA LEU A 290 -25.32 6.30 26.17
C LEU A 290 -26.74 6.76 25.80
N GLY A 291 -27.48 5.91 25.10
CA GLY A 291 -28.82 6.22 24.63
C GLY A 291 -28.90 6.95 23.28
N ASP A 292 -27.78 7.48 22.78
CA ASP A 292 -27.75 8.20 21.50
C ASP A 292 -27.93 7.27 20.29
N LEU A 293 -28.23 7.88 19.14
CA LEU A 293 -28.21 7.23 17.82
C LEU A 293 -26.82 7.39 17.19
N ALA A 294 -26.11 6.28 17.02
CA ALA A 294 -24.84 6.26 16.30
C ALA A 294 -25.06 5.89 14.84
N ILE A 295 -24.44 6.64 13.93
CA ILE A 295 -24.51 6.40 12.49
C ILE A 295 -23.10 6.41 11.93
N ALA A 296 -22.76 5.42 11.13
CA ALA A 296 -21.57 5.40 10.28
C ALA A 296 -21.95 5.02 8.86
N SER A 297 -21.21 5.50 7.87
CA SER A 297 -21.40 5.10 6.48
C SER A 297 -20.08 4.74 5.82
N CYS A 298 -20.18 3.88 4.84
CA CYS A 298 -19.07 3.38 4.06
C CYS A 298 -19.48 3.33 2.59
N PHE A 299 -18.64 3.83 1.70
CA PHE A 299 -18.94 3.90 0.28
C PHE A 299 -17.68 3.81 -0.58
N VAL A 300 -17.86 3.42 -1.84
CA VAL A 300 -16.82 3.47 -2.88
C VAL A 300 -17.11 4.62 -3.84
N LYS A 301 -16.06 5.25 -4.39
CA LYS A 301 -16.21 6.36 -5.33
C LYS A 301 -16.98 5.94 -6.60
N ALA A 302 -17.90 6.80 -7.04
CA ALA A 302 -18.65 6.62 -8.27
C ALA A 302 -17.71 6.55 -9.49
N GLY A 303 -17.93 5.59 -10.40
CA GLY A 303 -17.11 5.38 -11.60
C GLY A 303 -16.12 4.21 -11.53
N ALA A 304 -16.04 3.49 -10.40
CA ALA A 304 -15.39 2.18 -10.39
C ALA A 304 -16.15 1.25 -11.34
N ARG A 305 -15.49 0.77 -12.42
CA ARG A 305 -16.09 0.04 -13.56
C ARG A 305 -16.97 -1.19 -13.22
N ASN A 306 -17.08 -1.59 -11.95
CA ASN A 306 -17.78 -2.78 -11.50
C ASN A 306 -18.67 -2.55 -10.25
N SER A 307 -19.14 -1.33 -9.98
CA SER A 307 -19.93 -1.04 -8.75
C SER A 307 -21.19 -1.91 -8.59
N GLN A 308 -21.75 -2.42 -9.69
CA GLN A 308 -22.91 -3.35 -9.68
C GLN A 308 -22.60 -4.75 -9.14
N LYS A 309 -21.32 -5.18 -9.05
CA LYS A 309 -20.92 -6.50 -8.52
C LYS A 309 -20.28 -6.44 -7.12
N LEU A 310 -20.34 -5.28 -6.45
CA LEU A 310 -19.74 -5.10 -5.13
C LEU A 310 -20.72 -5.47 -4.03
N THR A 311 -20.25 -6.23 -3.05
CA THR A 311 -20.98 -6.52 -1.81
C THR A 311 -20.34 -5.76 -0.66
N LEU A 312 -21.13 -4.99 0.09
CA LEU A 312 -20.68 -4.25 1.26
C LEU A 312 -21.27 -4.88 2.52
N SER A 313 -20.45 -5.02 3.55
CA SER A 313 -20.82 -5.64 4.82
C SER A 313 -20.11 -4.97 5.99
N TRP A 314 -20.69 -5.06 7.18
CA TRP A 314 -20.09 -4.54 8.41
C TRP A 314 -19.80 -5.67 9.40
N THR A 315 -18.70 -5.54 10.12
CA THR A 315 -18.33 -6.40 11.25
C THR A 315 -17.96 -5.54 12.45
N LYS A 316 -18.10 -6.09 13.65
CA LYS A 316 -17.68 -5.47 14.91
C LYS A 316 -16.63 -6.34 15.58
N ASP A 317 -15.46 -5.77 15.80
CA ASP A 317 -14.30 -6.45 16.41
C ASP A 317 -14.00 -7.81 15.74
N GLY A 318 -14.15 -7.85 14.42
CA GLY A 318 -13.93 -9.04 13.58
C GLY A 318 -15.08 -10.06 13.57
N ARG A 319 -16.19 -9.79 14.26
CA ARG A 319 -17.39 -10.65 14.25
C ARG A 319 -18.49 -10.04 13.39
N GLU A 320 -19.26 -10.88 12.71
CA GLU A 320 -20.39 -10.40 11.92
C GLU A 320 -21.42 -9.70 12.81
N LEU A 321 -21.95 -8.58 12.31
CA LEU A 321 -23.03 -7.87 12.95
C LEU A 321 -24.35 -8.56 12.65
N VAL A 322 -25.06 -8.92 13.70
CA VAL A 322 -26.44 -9.39 13.59
C VAL A 322 -27.34 -8.17 13.63
N SER A 323 -28.12 -7.97 12.57
CA SER A 323 -29.13 -6.91 12.57
C SER A 323 -30.29 -7.27 13.49
N ASP A 324 -30.74 -6.29 14.28
CA ASP A 324 -31.87 -6.40 15.20
C ASP A 324 -32.67 -5.08 15.22
N GLU A 325 -33.62 -4.93 16.16
CA GLU A 325 -34.44 -3.71 16.29
C GLU A 325 -33.63 -2.43 16.57
N ARG A 326 -32.39 -2.59 17.04
CA ARG A 326 -31.52 -1.51 17.49
C ARG A 326 -30.35 -1.29 16.54
N ILE A 327 -29.79 -2.35 15.96
CA ILE A 327 -28.67 -2.37 15.02
C ILE A 327 -29.22 -2.65 13.62
N GLU A 328 -29.29 -1.63 12.79
CA GLU A 328 -29.76 -1.73 11.42
C GLU A 328 -28.60 -1.47 10.44
N VAL A 329 -28.47 -2.34 9.42
CA VAL A 329 -27.54 -2.15 8.30
C VAL A 329 -28.35 -1.88 7.04
N HIS A 330 -28.20 -0.68 6.50
CA HIS A 330 -28.87 -0.23 5.28
C HIS A 330 -27.88 -0.26 4.11
N THR A 331 -28.04 -1.24 3.23
CA THR A 331 -27.22 -1.38 2.01
C THR A 331 -28.08 -1.21 0.77
N THR A 332 -27.83 -0.17 -0.01
CA THR A 332 -28.54 0.03 -1.28
C THR A 332 -27.82 -0.75 -2.37
N SER A 333 -28.45 -1.80 -2.88
CA SER A 333 -27.88 -2.63 -3.95
C SER A 333 -27.45 -1.78 -5.15
N GLY A 334 -26.20 -1.91 -5.58
CA GLY A 334 -25.63 -1.20 -6.73
C GLY A 334 -25.23 0.27 -6.50
N SER A 335 -25.50 0.87 -5.34
CA SER A 335 -25.12 2.27 -5.03
C SER A 335 -23.64 2.43 -4.67
N GLY A 336 -22.95 1.33 -4.36
CA GLY A 336 -21.60 1.34 -3.83
C GLY A 336 -21.51 1.88 -2.40
N GLY A 337 -22.60 1.91 -1.63
CA GLY A 337 -22.63 2.41 -0.26
C GLY A 337 -23.47 1.57 0.72
N THR A 338 -23.06 1.60 1.98
CA THR A 338 -23.74 0.98 3.13
C THR A 338 -23.72 1.93 4.33
N MET A 339 -24.77 1.89 5.14
CA MET A 339 -24.93 2.71 6.33
C MET A 339 -25.28 1.80 7.51
N LEU A 340 -24.57 1.99 8.62
CA LEU A 340 -24.81 1.30 9.88
C LEU A 340 -25.44 2.32 10.85
N SER A 341 -26.58 1.96 11.43
CA SER A 341 -27.22 2.73 12.49
C SER A 341 -27.43 1.88 13.74
N ILE A 342 -27.02 2.41 14.89
CA ILE A 342 -27.17 1.78 16.20
C ILE A 342 -27.98 2.74 17.07
N ARG A 343 -29.23 2.39 17.36
CA ARG A 343 -30.11 3.14 18.25
C ARG A 343 -29.75 2.85 19.71
N ASN A 344 -30.12 3.75 20.63
CA ASN A 344 -30.04 3.53 22.07
C ASN A 344 -28.70 2.93 22.52
N LEU A 345 -27.60 3.64 22.26
CA LEU A 345 -26.24 3.16 22.51
C LEU A 345 -26.05 2.58 23.92
N GLN A 346 -25.45 1.40 23.98
CA GLN A 346 -25.13 0.66 25.19
C GLN A 346 -23.61 0.56 25.38
N PRO A 347 -23.13 0.30 26.62
CA PRO A 347 -21.69 0.13 26.88
C PRO A 347 -21.04 -0.94 26.00
N ASP A 348 -21.78 -2.02 25.74
CA ASP A 348 -21.28 -3.15 24.95
C ASP A 348 -21.13 -2.82 23.47
N ASP A 349 -21.75 -1.75 22.95
CA ASP A 349 -21.65 -1.37 21.53
C ASP A 349 -20.31 -0.80 21.14
N VAL A 350 -19.57 -0.27 22.10
CA VAL A 350 -18.20 0.19 21.92
C VAL A 350 -17.37 -0.90 21.22
N GLY A 351 -16.64 -0.49 20.18
CA GLY A 351 -15.80 -1.42 19.44
C GLY A 351 -15.28 -0.82 18.14
N ASN A 352 -14.52 -1.62 17.41
CA ASN A 352 -14.10 -1.29 16.05
C ASN A 352 -15.11 -1.84 15.06
N TYR A 353 -15.66 -0.97 14.22
CA TYR A 353 -16.58 -1.35 13.17
C TYR A 353 -15.85 -1.33 11.84
N THR A 354 -15.78 -2.47 11.17
CA THR A 354 -15.07 -2.64 9.92
C THR A 354 -16.07 -2.84 8.79
N CYS A 355 -16.06 -1.93 7.83
CA CYS A 355 -16.78 -2.08 6.57
C CYS A 355 -15.88 -2.81 5.57
N THR A 356 -16.37 -3.89 4.98
CA THR A 356 -15.67 -4.66 3.96
C THR A 356 -16.41 -4.58 2.64
N VAL A 357 -15.70 -4.19 1.59
CA VAL A 357 -16.12 -4.25 0.19
C VAL A 357 -15.54 -5.50 -0.44
N ARG A 358 -16.40 -6.38 -0.93
CA ARG A 358 -16.01 -7.62 -1.62
C ARG A 358 -16.38 -7.56 -3.10
N SER A 359 -15.49 -8.04 -3.94
CA SER A 359 -15.70 -8.32 -5.36
C SER A 359 -15.19 -9.73 -5.70
N PRO A 360 -15.52 -10.29 -6.88
CA PRO A 360 -14.99 -11.59 -7.31
C PRO A 360 -13.45 -11.68 -7.30
N GLU A 361 -12.78 -10.54 -7.45
CA GLU A 361 -11.33 -10.43 -7.53
C GLU A 361 -10.64 -10.28 -6.16
N GLY A 362 -11.41 -10.03 -5.08
CA GLY A 362 -10.87 -9.90 -3.73
C GLY A 362 -11.71 -9.03 -2.78
N SER A 363 -11.09 -8.52 -1.72
CA SER A 363 -11.75 -7.64 -0.76
C SER A 363 -10.85 -6.53 -0.23
N GLN A 364 -11.46 -5.40 0.10
CA GLN A 364 -10.82 -4.26 0.77
C GLN A 364 -11.71 -3.79 1.92
N ASP A 365 -11.12 -3.20 2.95
CA ASP A 365 -11.82 -2.80 4.16
C ASP A 365 -11.40 -1.44 4.70
N VAL A 366 -12.26 -0.87 5.53
CA VAL A 366 -12.00 0.34 6.31
C VAL A 366 -12.59 0.17 7.71
N THR A 367 -11.82 0.53 8.73
CA THR A 367 -12.22 0.39 10.13
C THR A 367 -12.43 1.74 10.78
N VAL A 368 -13.57 1.91 11.47
CA VAL A 368 -13.93 3.11 12.24
C VAL A 368 -14.23 2.73 13.70
N PRO A 369 -13.64 3.42 14.69
CA PRO A 369 -13.93 3.15 16.10
C PRO A 369 -15.23 3.82 16.56
N LEU A 370 -16.07 3.09 17.30
CA LEU A 370 -17.19 3.66 18.06
C LEU A 370 -16.76 3.91 19.51
N LEU A 371 -16.78 5.19 19.91
CA LEU A 371 -16.43 5.65 21.25
C LEU A 371 -17.64 6.35 21.87
N VAL A 372 -17.83 6.15 23.18
CA VAL A 372 -19.03 6.59 23.90
C VAL A 372 -18.65 7.34 25.18
N PHE A 373 -19.16 8.56 25.32
CA PHE A 373 -19.12 9.36 26.54
C PHE A 373 -20.07 8.77 27.59
N GLY A 374 -19.81 9.05 28.87
CA GLY A 374 -20.68 8.56 29.95
C GLY A 374 -20.25 7.23 30.56
N LEU A 375 -19.15 6.62 30.08
CA LEU A 375 -18.65 5.35 30.60
C LEU A 375 -17.53 5.56 31.64
N PRO A 376 -17.55 4.86 32.79
CA PRO A 376 -16.39 4.85 33.69
C PRO A 376 -15.15 4.30 32.97
N PRO A 377 -13.95 4.78 33.30
CA PRO A 377 -12.72 4.23 32.73
C PRO A 377 -12.59 2.76 33.11
N ARG A 378 -12.02 1.97 32.21
CA ARG A 378 -11.69 0.57 32.48
C ARG A 378 -10.25 0.34 32.10
N ILE A 379 -9.42 -0.13 33.01
CA ILE A 379 -7.99 -0.33 32.75
C ILE A 379 -7.79 -1.70 32.08
N ARG A 380 -6.96 -1.75 31.04
CA ARG A 380 -6.52 -3.01 30.43
C ARG A 380 -5.63 -3.78 31.41
N PRO A 381 -5.69 -5.11 31.45
CA PRO A 381 -4.73 -5.89 32.22
C PRO A 381 -3.30 -5.54 31.81
N PHE A 382 -2.43 -5.35 32.80
CA PHE A 382 -1.00 -5.17 32.61
C PHE A 382 -0.26 -5.90 33.73
N ALA A 383 1.00 -6.25 33.47
CA ALA A 383 1.90 -6.90 34.41
C ALA A 383 3.28 -6.23 34.32
N ALA A 384 4.09 -6.40 35.36
CA ALA A 384 5.50 -6.04 35.31
C ALA A 384 6.26 -7.00 34.39
N GLN A 385 7.43 -6.55 33.91
CA GLN A 385 8.35 -7.40 33.19
C GLN A 385 8.84 -8.55 34.09
N GLU A 386 8.99 -9.74 33.50
CA GLU A 386 9.58 -10.90 34.16
C GLU A 386 11.13 -10.79 34.16
N ASP A 387 11.78 -11.52 35.07
CA ASP A 387 13.25 -11.64 35.15
C ASP A 387 14.02 -10.32 35.30
N LEU A 388 13.53 -9.40 36.15
CA LEU A 388 14.26 -8.17 36.48
C LEU A 388 15.33 -8.41 37.54
N SER A 389 16.51 -7.79 37.38
CA SER A 389 17.57 -7.78 38.39
C SER A 389 17.70 -6.41 39.08
N LEU A 390 18.37 -6.37 40.22
CA LEU A 390 18.71 -5.10 40.87
C LEU A 390 19.57 -4.23 39.93
N GLY A 391 19.27 -2.94 39.87
CA GLY A 391 19.90 -1.97 38.96
C GLY A 391 19.30 -1.90 37.56
N ASP A 392 18.39 -2.81 37.20
CA ASP A 392 17.68 -2.75 35.91
C ASP A 392 16.70 -1.57 35.85
N SER A 393 16.12 -1.36 34.68
CA SER A 393 15.05 -0.40 34.45
C SER A 393 13.86 -1.09 33.80
N THR A 394 12.64 -0.70 34.18
CA THR A 394 11.41 -1.25 33.62
C THR A 394 10.32 -0.20 33.49
N VAL A 395 9.28 -0.52 32.72
CA VAL A 395 8.12 0.35 32.51
C VAL A 395 6.83 -0.40 32.73
N LEU A 396 5.89 0.25 33.41
CA LEU A 396 4.51 -0.21 33.57
C LEU A 396 3.59 0.67 32.74
N THR A 397 2.87 0.07 31.81
CA THR A 397 1.94 0.79 30.93
C THR A 397 0.51 0.61 31.42
N CYS A 398 -0.11 1.71 31.85
CA CYS A 398 -1.53 1.75 32.15
C CYS A 398 -2.30 2.33 30.98
N ALA A 399 -3.13 1.51 30.34
CA ALA A 399 -3.94 1.89 29.20
C ALA A 399 -5.42 1.59 29.46
N LEU A 400 -6.30 2.53 29.12
CA LEU A 400 -7.73 2.31 29.21
C LEU A 400 -8.23 1.40 28.08
N ARG A 401 -9.30 0.64 28.35
CA ARG A 401 -10.07 -0.08 27.34
C ARG A 401 -10.68 0.95 26.39
N ARG A 402 -10.85 0.54 25.13
CA ARG A 402 -11.51 1.36 24.11
C ARG A 402 -12.93 1.67 24.57
N GLY A 403 -13.45 2.84 24.21
CA GLY A 403 -14.84 3.22 24.46
C GLY A 403 -15.05 4.39 25.37
N SER A 404 -14.32 4.48 26.49
CA SER A 404 -14.49 5.60 27.41
C SER A 404 -13.81 6.83 26.82
N ARG A 405 -14.63 7.80 26.38
CA ARG A 405 -14.17 9.11 25.88
C ARG A 405 -14.46 10.18 26.93
N GLY A 406 -13.51 11.08 27.16
CA GLY A 406 -13.61 12.17 28.14
C GLY A 406 -12.26 12.42 28.84
N PRO A 407 -12.13 13.50 29.62
CA PRO A 407 -10.93 13.70 30.42
C PRO A 407 -10.87 12.62 31.50
N HIS A 408 -9.82 11.81 31.47
CA HIS A 408 -9.50 10.86 32.54
C HIS A 408 -8.35 11.39 33.36
N ASP A 409 -8.52 11.33 34.68
CA ASP A 409 -7.40 11.45 35.60
C ASP A 409 -6.78 10.05 35.77
N ILE A 410 -5.46 9.95 35.58
CA ILE A 410 -4.73 8.69 35.72
C ILE A 410 -3.56 8.92 36.66
N VAL A 411 -3.62 8.23 37.80
CA VAL A 411 -2.67 8.36 38.90
C VAL A 411 -2.02 7.00 39.19
N TRP A 412 -0.73 7.01 39.50
CA TRP A 412 -0.01 5.84 39.97
C TRP A 412 0.16 5.89 41.48
N LEU A 413 -0.17 4.80 42.15
CA LEU A 413 -0.04 4.61 43.58
C LEU A 413 0.99 3.49 43.87
N MET A 414 1.75 3.67 44.94
CA MET A 414 2.65 2.64 45.47
C MET A 414 1.90 1.66 46.38
N GLY A 415 2.60 0.64 46.88
CA GLY A 415 2.01 -0.42 47.70
C GLY A 415 1.42 0.06 49.04
N ASP A 416 1.89 1.20 49.53
CA ASP A 416 1.37 1.89 50.72
C ASP A 416 0.14 2.77 50.43
N GLY A 417 -0.28 2.86 49.17
CA GLY A 417 -1.40 3.70 48.71
C GLY A 417 -1.05 5.17 48.50
N SER A 418 0.20 5.59 48.72
CA SER A 418 0.65 6.95 48.43
C SER A 418 0.83 7.15 46.92
N ALA A 419 0.62 8.39 46.46
CA ALA A 419 0.86 8.75 45.08
C ALA A 419 2.37 8.68 44.77
N VAL A 420 2.71 8.11 43.62
CA VAL A 420 4.09 8.10 43.13
C VAL A 420 4.54 9.55 42.93
N SER A 421 5.57 9.96 43.67
CA SER A 421 6.22 11.27 43.54
C SER A 421 7.59 11.08 42.90
N GLU A 422 7.88 11.86 41.86
CA GLU A 422 9.18 11.82 41.16
C GLU A 422 10.35 12.24 42.07
N GLU A 423 10.06 13.08 43.07
CA GLU A 423 11.04 13.56 44.06
C GLU A 423 11.29 12.55 45.19
N GLY A 424 10.32 11.67 45.48
CA GLY A 424 10.31 10.83 46.69
C GLY A 424 11.31 9.68 46.72
N ARG A 425 11.86 9.28 45.56
CA ARG A 425 12.83 8.15 45.44
C ARG A 425 14.12 8.53 44.71
N GLY A 426 14.52 9.81 44.80
CA GLY A 426 15.75 10.30 44.18
C GLY A 426 15.72 10.34 42.65
N GLY A 427 14.53 10.54 42.06
CA GLY A 427 14.35 10.60 40.59
C GLY A 427 14.34 9.25 39.87
N ARG A 428 14.46 8.14 40.60
CA ARG A 428 14.43 6.77 40.03
C ARG A 428 13.07 6.32 39.53
N VAL A 429 12.01 7.05 39.88
CA VAL A 429 10.64 6.75 39.47
C VAL A 429 10.08 8.00 38.78
N SER A 430 9.50 7.82 37.59
CA SER A 430 8.88 8.91 36.84
C SER A 430 7.55 8.48 36.23
N VAL A 431 6.62 9.42 36.14
CA VAL A 431 5.28 9.18 35.58
C VAL A 431 5.10 10.03 34.34
N HIS A 432 4.97 9.36 33.19
CA HIS A 432 4.78 10.02 31.91
C HIS A 432 3.36 9.83 31.38
N ARG A 433 2.61 10.93 31.26
CA ARG A 433 1.28 10.94 30.65
C ARG A 433 1.41 11.03 29.13
N GLN A 434 1.09 9.93 28.42
CA GLN A 434 1.25 9.86 26.96
C GLN A 434 0.04 10.37 26.17
N SER A 435 -1.18 10.15 26.68
CA SER A 435 -2.43 10.63 26.06
C SER A 435 -3.49 10.89 27.12
N ASP A 436 -4.78 10.96 26.77
CA ASP A 436 -5.94 10.95 27.69
C ASP A 436 -6.29 9.52 28.17
N VAL A 437 -5.88 8.49 27.45
CA VAL A 437 -6.21 7.08 27.75
C VAL A 437 -4.99 6.22 28.11
N MET A 438 -3.79 6.81 28.18
CA MET A 438 -2.56 6.08 28.48
C MET A 438 -1.59 6.87 29.37
N SER A 439 -1.00 6.18 30.35
CA SER A 439 0.03 6.67 31.27
C SER A 439 1.08 5.59 31.50
N ILE A 440 2.35 5.99 31.59
CA ILE A 440 3.49 5.10 31.75
C ILE A 440 4.19 5.46 33.06
N LEU A 441 4.43 4.46 33.91
CA LEU A 441 5.29 4.56 35.07
C LEU A 441 6.64 3.92 34.73
N ALA A 442 7.72 4.70 34.77
CA ALA A 442 9.07 4.23 34.53
C ALA A 442 9.84 4.13 35.84
N LEU A 443 10.51 3.00 36.04
CA LEU A 443 11.42 2.74 37.15
C LEU A 443 12.82 2.52 36.58
N THR A 444 13.80 3.21 37.13
CA THR A 444 15.21 3.11 36.76
C THR A 444 16.04 2.78 37.99
N ASP A 445 17.11 2.00 37.83
CA ASP A 445 17.98 1.60 38.95
C ASP A 445 17.15 0.94 40.07
N ILE A 446 16.51 -0.20 39.72
CA ILE A 446 15.62 -0.96 40.61
C ILE A 446 16.38 -1.31 41.90
N ALA A 447 15.88 -0.83 43.03
CA ALA A 447 16.46 -1.07 44.34
C ALA A 447 15.76 -2.22 45.07
N TYR A 448 16.37 -2.67 46.17
CA TYR A 448 15.81 -3.75 46.99
C TYR A 448 14.40 -3.43 47.54
N GLU A 449 14.11 -2.15 47.80
CA GLU A 449 12.79 -1.66 48.23
C GLU A 449 11.71 -1.71 47.14
N ASP A 450 12.10 -1.78 45.87
CA ASP A 450 11.18 -1.91 44.73
C ASP A 450 10.79 -3.38 44.51
N ALA A 451 11.65 -4.33 44.90
CA ALA A 451 11.40 -5.76 44.75
C ALA A 451 10.19 -6.23 45.57
N GLY A 452 9.24 -6.89 44.91
CA GLY A 452 7.99 -7.34 45.52
C GLY A 452 6.96 -6.23 45.79
N SER A 453 7.26 -4.98 45.41
CA SER A 453 6.34 -3.85 45.61
C SER A 453 5.17 -3.88 44.62
N ASN A 454 4.01 -3.41 45.10
CA ASN A 454 2.80 -3.24 44.31
C ASN A 454 2.75 -1.83 43.69
N TYR A 455 2.55 -1.75 42.39
CA TYR A 455 2.29 -0.50 41.68
C TYR A 455 0.88 -0.53 41.10
N THR A 456 0.04 0.39 41.55
CA THR A 456 -1.38 0.44 41.22
C THR A 456 -1.67 1.65 40.34
N CYS A 457 -2.14 1.42 39.12
CA CYS A 457 -2.72 2.47 38.31
C CYS A 457 -4.19 2.65 38.71
N VAL A 458 -4.59 3.90 38.93
CA VAL A 458 -5.98 4.31 39.16
C VAL A 458 -6.39 5.27 38.06
N ALA A 459 -7.49 4.98 37.38
CA ALA A 459 -8.08 5.86 36.39
C ALA A 459 -9.48 6.27 36.83
N SER A 460 -9.80 7.55 36.72
CA SER A 460 -11.10 8.09 37.14
C SER A 460 -11.65 9.14 36.17
N ASN A 461 -12.98 9.19 36.08
CA ASN A 461 -13.73 10.29 35.49
C ASN A 461 -15.01 10.54 36.32
N VAL A 462 -15.86 11.47 35.86
CA VAL A 462 -17.12 11.82 36.55
C VAL A 462 -18.12 10.67 36.66
N HIS A 463 -17.93 9.58 35.90
CA HIS A 463 -18.82 8.41 35.87
C HIS A 463 -18.28 7.22 36.67
N GLY A 464 -17.07 7.31 37.23
CA GLY A 464 -16.52 6.29 38.12
C GLY A 464 -15.00 6.16 38.01
N SER A 465 -14.48 5.09 38.60
CA SER A 465 -13.05 4.77 38.59
C SER A 465 -12.80 3.28 38.45
N ASP A 466 -11.61 2.95 37.97
CA ASP A 466 -11.08 1.59 37.93
C ASP A 466 -9.63 1.59 38.40
N ARG A 467 -9.18 0.47 38.97
CA ARG A 467 -7.81 0.31 39.47
C ARG A 467 -7.24 -1.04 39.09
N ARG A 468 -5.95 -1.07 38.76
CA ARG A 468 -5.21 -2.30 38.45
C ARG A 468 -3.81 -2.23 39.02
N THR A 469 -3.37 -3.35 39.59
CA THR A 469 -2.09 -3.47 40.30
C THR A 469 -1.21 -4.47 39.59
N ALA A 470 0.07 -4.13 39.43
CA ALA A 470 1.13 -5.05 39.05
C ALA A 470 2.13 -5.16 40.20
N VAL A 471 2.68 -6.36 40.38
CA VAL A 471 3.73 -6.64 41.36
C VAL A 471 5.07 -6.67 40.63
N LEU A 472 6.06 -5.94 41.12
CA LEU A 472 7.41 -5.97 40.55
C LEU A 472 8.14 -7.21 41.08
N GLN A 473 8.39 -8.20 40.23
CA GLN A 473 9.17 -9.39 40.59
C GLN A 473 10.63 -9.15 40.20
N VAL A 474 11.55 -9.32 41.16
CA VAL A 474 13.00 -9.16 40.96
C VAL A 474 13.69 -10.45 41.41
N SER A 475 14.53 -11.01 40.54
CA SER A 475 15.21 -12.30 40.70
C SER A 475 16.57 -12.19 41.40
#